data_AF-F1L594-F1
#
_entry.id   AF-F1L594-F1
#
_cell.length_a   1.000
_cell.length_b   1.000
_cell.length_c   1.000
_cell.angle_alpha   90.00
_cell.angle_beta   90.00
_cell.angle_gamma   90.00
#
_symmetry.space_group_name_H-M   'P 1'
#
loop_
_entity.id
_entity.type
_entity.pdbx_description
1 polymer ?
#
loop_
_entity_poly.entity_id
_entity_poly.type
_entity_poly.pdbx_seq_one_letter_code
_entity_poly.pdbx_strand_id
1 'polypeptide(L)'
;MSTKDRGTTVPKKKNVQVVVRVRPLSDKEKAERAHLAVRTNGLTQTVSIKDRSNWREFGPFDKVYGMDSSQSTIYLDIVDPLVKEVIQGYNCTIFAYGQTGTGKTFTMEGEHDPEGSYSWRDDPRMGIIPRALMQIFAELDQQKVEEYSVRVSYVELYNEELNDLLNRSEHTQARLRIFEDAIRKGSVVITGLEEIAVRERDEVYDLLRRGADKRKTAATFLNSTSSRSHSVFTVTVVIRENSIGGEELMKQGKLHLVDLAGSENIGRSGAIEMRAREAGNINQSLLTLGRVIKALTSGAGHIPYRESKLTRILQDSLGGKTITTVIATLSPSSTNVEVLLIH
;
A
#
# COMPACT_ATOMS: atom_id res chain seq x y z
N MET A 1 1.16 4.16 55.95
CA MET A 1 1.51 4.87 54.71
C MET A 1 2.17 3.86 53.78
N SER A 2 1.44 3.36 52.78
CA SER A 2 1.98 2.50 51.73
C SER A 2 1.65 3.16 50.40
N THR A 3 2.67 3.73 49.77
CA THR A 3 2.61 4.39 48.48
C THR A 3 2.45 3.31 47.41
N LYS A 4 1.24 3.20 46.85
CA LYS A 4 1.00 2.42 45.63
C LYS A 4 1.72 3.09 44.47
N ASP A 5 2.70 2.36 43.95
CA ASP A 5 3.44 2.68 42.74
C ASP A 5 2.47 2.84 41.57
N ARG A 6 2.41 4.04 40.99
CA ARG A 6 1.61 4.33 39.79
C ARG A 6 2.43 3.86 38.61
N GLY A 7 2.26 2.59 38.23
CA GLY A 7 2.75 2.07 36.97
C GLY A 7 2.28 2.95 35.83
N THR A 8 3.22 3.65 35.20
CA THR A 8 3.02 4.36 33.94
C THR A 8 2.55 3.35 32.90
N THR A 9 1.27 3.41 32.57
CA THR A 9 0.68 2.63 31.47
C THR A 9 1.30 3.13 30.17
N VAL A 10 2.30 2.40 29.67
CA VAL A 10 2.82 2.59 28.31
C VAL A 10 1.61 2.43 27.36
N PRO A 11 1.27 3.45 26.56
CA PRO A 11 0.12 3.35 25.67
C PRO A 11 0.35 2.19 24.70
N LYS A 12 -0.62 1.27 24.61
CA LYS A 12 -0.61 0.19 23.61
C LYS A 12 -0.49 0.84 22.23
N LYS A 13 0.63 0.60 21.51
CA LYS A 13 0.79 0.95 20.09
C LYS A 13 -0.45 0.42 19.35
N LYS A 14 -1.20 1.29 18.66
CA LYS A 14 -2.25 0.84 17.74
C LYS A 14 -1.54 0.07 16.61
N ASN A 15 -1.95 -1.16 16.35
CA ASN A 15 -1.35 -1.98 15.28
C ASN A 15 -1.75 -1.50 13.88
N VAL A 16 -2.83 -0.73 13.77
CA VAL A 16 -3.35 -0.19 12.51
C VAL A 16 -3.55 1.31 12.62
N GLN A 17 -2.97 2.06 11.68
CA GLN A 17 -3.14 3.49 11.48
C GLN A 17 -4.02 3.73 10.23
N VAL A 18 -4.98 4.65 10.32
CA VAL A 18 -5.81 5.07 9.18
C VAL A 18 -5.54 6.54 8.86
N VAL A 19 -5.11 6.77 7.63
CA VAL A 19 -4.74 8.06 7.07
C VAL A 19 -5.65 8.38 5.90
N VAL A 20 -6.15 9.61 5.80
CA VAL A 20 -6.93 10.06 4.65
C VAL A 20 -6.12 11.03 3.81
N ARG A 21 -6.14 10.86 2.49
CA ARG A 21 -5.52 11.75 1.51
C ARG A 21 -6.54 12.19 0.47
N VAL A 22 -6.84 13.48 0.40
CA VAL A 22 -7.70 14.06 -0.63
C VAL A 22 -6.82 14.63 -1.74
N ARG A 23 -6.97 14.16 -2.98
CA ARG A 23 -6.21 14.70 -4.12
C ARG A 23 -6.78 16.04 -4.59
N PRO A 24 -6.02 16.87 -5.32
CA PRO A 24 -6.58 18.01 -6.05
C PRO A 24 -7.64 17.60 -7.08
N LEU A 25 -8.48 18.54 -7.52
CA LEU A 25 -9.37 18.33 -8.68
C LEU A 25 -8.55 17.99 -9.92
N SER A 26 -8.98 16.99 -10.67
CA SER A 26 -8.37 16.64 -11.97
C SER A 26 -8.76 17.66 -13.02
N ASP A 27 -7.99 17.74 -14.12
CA ASP A 27 -8.30 18.70 -15.19
C ASP A 27 -9.65 18.40 -15.86
N LYS A 28 -10.04 17.11 -15.92
CA LYS A 28 -11.38 16.70 -16.34
C LYS A 28 -12.46 17.26 -15.41
N GLU A 29 -12.30 17.12 -14.09
CA GLU A 29 -13.27 17.64 -13.12
C GLU A 29 -13.35 19.18 -13.14
N LYS A 30 -12.22 19.87 -13.36
CA LYS A 30 -12.20 21.33 -13.55
C LYS A 30 -12.94 21.74 -14.83
N ALA A 31 -12.70 21.04 -15.94
CA ALA A 31 -13.36 21.29 -17.22
C ALA A 31 -14.88 21.07 -17.13
N GLU A 32 -15.31 20.05 -16.38
CA GLU A 32 -16.71 19.76 -16.07
C GLU A 32 -17.31 20.70 -15.01
N ARG A 33 -16.54 21.66 -14.49
CA ARG A 33 -16.95 22.60 -13.43
C ARG A 33 -17.48 21.90 -12.18
N ALA A 34 -16.89 20.76 -11.83
CA ALA A 34 -17.29 20.01 -10.65
C ALA A 34 -17.08 20.84 -9.38
N HIS A 35 -18.02 20.73 -8.44
CA HIS A 35 -17.95 21.43 -7.17
C HIS A 35 -17.19 20.61 -6.13
N LEU A 36 -16.54 21.29 -5.18
CA LEU A 36 -15.93 20.63 -4.02
C LEU A 36 -17.03 20.11 -3.08
N ALA A 37 -17.02 18.81 -2.83
CA ALA A 37 -17.93 18.12 -1.92
C ALA A 37 -17.21 17.49 -0.72
N VAL A 38 -15.91 17.70 -0.59
CA VAL A 38 -15.09 17.21 0.53
C VAL A 38 -14.37 18.39 1.18
N ARG A 39 -14.38 18.43 2.51
CA ARG A 39 -13.60 19.36 3.33
C ARG A 39 -12.73 18.56 4.29
N THR A 40 -11.48 18.97 4.46
CA THR A 40 -10.55 18.36 5.40
C THR A 40 -10.26 19.31 6.55
N ASN A 41 -10.19 18.79 7.77
CA ASN A 41 -9.74 19.53 8.93
C ASN A 41 -8.54 18.81 9.57
N GLY A 42 -7.34 19.34 9.33
CA GLY A 42 -6.09 18.76 9.86
C GLY A 42 -5.89 18.95 11.36
N LEU A 43 -6.67 19.83 12.03
CA LEU A 43 -6.61 20.01 13.48
C LEU A 43 -7.43 18.94 14.20
N THR A 44 -8.65 18.70 13.74
CA THR A 44 -9.54 17.66 14.30
C THR A 44 -9.31 16.28 13.68
N GLN A 45 -8.48 16.19 12.64
CA GLN A 45 -8.27 14.99 11.83
C GLN A 45 -9.59 14.43 11.29
N THR A 46 -10.49 15.31 10.84
CA THR A 46 -11.80 14.93 10.29
C THR A 46 -11.92 15.28 8.80
N VAL A 47 -12.82 14.56 8.13
CA VAL A 47 -13.23 14.82 6.75
C VAL A 47 -14.73 15.02 6.74
N SER A 48 -15.21 16.13 6.18
CA SER A 48 -16.63 16.38 5.96
C SER A 48 -16.98 16.16 4.50
N ILE A 49 -17.98 15.32 4.23
CA ILE A 49 -18.49 15.04 2.88
C ILE A 49 -19.89 15.64 2.76
N LYS A 50 -20.16 16.33 1.66
CA LYS A 50 -21.46 16.91 1.36
C LYS A 50 -22.42 15.82 0.88
N ASP A 51 -23.48 15.56 1.65
CA ASP A 51 -24.58 14.67 1.30
C ASP A 51 -25.85 15.51 1.10
N ARG A 52 -26.27 15.67 -0.16
CA ARG A 52 -27.37 16.56 -0.57
C ARG A 52 -27.14 18.00 -0.05
N SER A 53 -27.92 18.43 0.93
CA SER A 53 -27.84 19.77 1.54
C SER A 53 -27.02 19.80 2.84
N ASN A 54 -26.62 18.64 3.37
CA ASN A 54 -25.96 18.52 4.66
C ASN A 54 -24.49 18.14 4.52
N TRP A 55 -23.68 18.47 5.52
CA TRP A 55 -22.31 17.97 5.63
C TRP A 55 -22.27 16.88 6.69
N ARG A 56 -21.76 15.71 6.32
CA ARG A 56 -21.54 14.61 7.24
C ARG A 56 -20.05 14.53 7.56
N GLU A 57 -19.72 14.58 8.84
CA GLU A 57 -18.34 14.47 9.31
C GLU A 57 -17.95 13.01 9.59
N PHE A 58 -16.72 12.66 9.23
CA PHE A 58 -16.09 11.37 9.45
C PHE A 58 -14.76 11.58 10.17
N GLY A 59 -14.44 10.68 11.10
CA GLY A 59 -13.23 10.73 11.91
C GLY A 59 -13.54 10.74 13.42
N PRO A 60 -12.54 11.06 14.28
CA PRO A 60 -11.18 11.43 13.90
C PRO A 60 -10.40 10.25 13.29
N PHE A 61 -9.61 10.53 12.26
CA PHE A 61 -8.60 9.62 11.72
C PHE A 61 -7.25 9.87 12.40
N ASP A 62 -6.25 9.03 12.15
CA ASP A 62 -4.92 9.25 12.72
C ASP A 62 -4.22 10.44 12.02
N LYS A 63 -4.42 10.60 10.70
CA LYS A 63 -4.00 11.77 9.92
C LYS A 63 -4.95 12.07 8.75
N VAL A 64 -5.12 13.34 8.42
CA VAL A 64 -5.91 13.84 7.28
C VAL A 64 -5.09 14.84 6.48
N TYR A 65 -4.86 14.52 5.22
CA TYR A 65 -4.14 15.34 4.24
C TYR A 65 -5.13 15.92 3.21
N GLY A 66 -5.16 17.25 3.13
CA GLY A 66 -5.95 17.98 2.14
C GLY A 66 -5.26 18.06 0.78
N MET A 67 -5.92 18.76 -0.15
CA MET A 67 -5.49 18.90 -1.55
C MET A 67 -4.08 19.51 -1.71
N ASP A 68 -3.63 20.32 -0.75
CA ASP A 68 -2.34 20.99 -0.79
C ASP A 68 -1.18 20.13 -0.26
N SER A 69 -1.45 18.89 0.16
CA SER A 69 -0.43 18.01 0.74
C SER A 69 0.45 17.37 -0.33
N SER A 70 1.76 17.53 -0.20
CA SER A 70 2.75 16.97 -1.12
C SER A 70 3.05 15.49 -0.82
N GLN A 71 3.70 14.81 -1.76
CA GLN A 71 4.25 13.46 -1.55
C GLN A 71 5.26 13.45 -0.40
N SER A 72 6.11 14.48 -0.29
CA SER A 72 7.15 14.56 0.73
C SER A 72 6.56 14.69 2.14
N THR A 73 5.53 15.51 2.33
CA THR A 73 4.86 15.65 3.63
C THR A 73 4.29 14.32 4.11
N ILE A 74 3.55 13.63 3.22
CA ILE A 74 2.95 12.34 3.57
C ILE A 74 4.03 11.29 3.85
N TYR A 75 5.09 11.29 3.06
CA TYR A 75 6.21 10.37 3.25
C TYR A 75 6.89 10.56 4.61
N LEU A 76 7.26 11.79 4.96
CA LEU A 76 7.95 12.11 6.22
C LEU A 76 7.08 11.82 7.45
N ASP A 77 5.79 12.11 7.38
CA ASP A 77 4.89 11.88 8.51
C ASP A 77 4.55 10.41 8.74
N ILE A 78 4.41 9.63 7.65
CA ILE A 78 3.83 8.29 7.69
C ILE A 78 4.86 7.19 7.44
N VAL A 79 5.75 7.36 6.47
CA VAL A 79 6.57 6.28 5.93
C VAL A 79 7.98 6.27 6.53
N ASP A 80 8.57 7.45 6.73
CA ASP A 80 9.88 7.61 7.39
C ASP A 80 10.03 6.77 8.68
N PRO A 81 9.10 6.84 9.66
CA PRO A 81 9.22 6.03 10.86
C PRO A 81 9.10 4.52 10.57
N LEU A 82 8.32 4.12 9.56
CA LEU A 82 8.14 2.71 9.20
C LEU A 82 9.40 2.12 8.56
N VAL A 83 10.12 2.89 7.74
CA VAL A 83 11.42 2.46 7.18
C VAL A 83 12.41 2.17 8.30
N LYS A 84 12.46 3.01 9.34
CA LYS A 84 13.31 2.79 10.51
C LYS A 84 12.94 1.51 11.26
N GLU A 85 11.65 1.24 11.44
CA GLU A 85 11.16 -0.01 12.04
C GLU A 85 11.53 -1.23 11.17
N VAL A 86 11.46 -1.13 9.84
CA VAL A 86 11.88 -2.20 8.93
C VAL A 86 13.37 -2.52 9.09
N ILE A 87 14.23 -1.50 9.21
CA ILE A 87 15.67 -1.69 9.46
C ILE A 87 15.92 -2.36 10.83
N GLN A 88 15.07 -2.11 11.82
CA GLN A 88 15.12 -2.81 13.11
C GLN A 88 14.59 -4.27 13.05
N GLY A 89 14.12 -4.73 11.89
CA GLY A 89 13.65 -6.10 11.69
C GLY A 89 12.15 -6.28 11.86
N TYR A 90 11.36 -5.20 11.86
CA TYR A 90 9.90 -5.29 11.91
C TYR A 90 9.28 -5.47 10.52
N ASN A 91 8.14 -6.16 10.47
CA ASN A 91 7.28 -6.15 9.29
C ASN A 91 6.38 -4.92 9.33
N CYS A 92 6.34 -4.19 8.21
CA CYS A 92 5.49 -3.03 8.03
C CYS A 92 4.68 -3.18 6.74
N THR A 93 3.43 -2.74 6.74
CA THR A 93 2.56 -2.75 5.55
C THR A 93 1.86 -1.43 5.37
N ILE A 94 1.87 -0.89 4.15
CA ILE A 94 1.16 0.32 3.76
C ILE A 94 0.20 -0.02 2.63
N PHE A 95 -1.08 0.28 2.83
CA PHE A 95 -2.14 0.12 1.85
C PHE A 95 -2.51 1.47 1.25
N ALA A 96 -2.66 1.55 -0.07
CA ALA A 96 -3.42 2.60 -0.72
C ALA A 96 -4.80 2.03 -1.10
N TYR A 97 -5.85 2.63 -0.56
CA TYR A 97 -7.24 2.19 -0.77
C TYR A 97 -8.11 3.37 -1.23
N GLY A 98 -9.14 3.10 -2.02
CA GLY A 98 -10.06 4.12 -2.53
C GLY A 98 -10.54 3.85 -3.95
N GLN A 99 -11.40 4.72 -4.45
CA GLN A 99 -11.98 4.62 -5.79
C GLN A 99 -10.90 4.75 -6.89
N THR A 100 -11.13 4.22 -8.08
CA THR A 100 -10.27 4.50 -9.24
C THR A 100 -10.11 6.00 -9.48
N GLY A 101 -8.88 6.41 -9.76
CA GLY A 101 -8.56 7.81 -10.05
C GLY A 101 -8.53 8.72 -8.83
N THR A 102 -8.60 8.23 -7.59
CA THR A 102 -8.42 9.06 -6.37
C THR A 102 -6.96 9.26 -5.97
N GLY A 103 -6.02 8.56 -6.61
CA GLY A 103 -4.58 8.74 -6.40
C GLY A 103 -3.89 7.63 -5.61
N LYS A 104 -4.42 6.39 -5.61
CA LYS A 104 -3.74 5.23 -4.99
C LYS A 104 -2.35 4.96 -5.58
N THR A 105 -2.29 4.71 -6.89
CA THR A 105 -1.03 4.52 -7.64
C THR A 105 -0.14 5.76 -7.57
N PHE A 106 -0.70 6.98 -7.67
CA PHE A 106 0.06 8.22 -7.45
C PHE A 106 0.70 8.26 -6.05
N THR A 107 0.01 7.79 -5.02
CA THR A 107 0.57 7.71 -3.66
C THR A 107 1.72 6.72 -3.59
N MET A 108 1.56 5.53 -4.17
CA MET A 108 2.57 4.47 -4.09
C MET A 108 3.76 4.69 -5.00
N GLU A 109 3.53 4.99 -6.28
CA GLU A 109 4.57 5.08 -7.31
C GLU A 109 4.93 6.53 -7.61
N GLY A 110 3.94 7.43 -7.62
CA GLY A 110 4.10 8.81 -8.06
C GLY A 110 3.83 8.97 -9.55
N GLU A 111 4.28 10.10 -10.10
CA GLU A 111 4.29 10.37 -11.54
C GLU A 111 5.72 10.64 -12.00
N HIS A 112 6.01 10.27 -13.23
CA HIS A 112 7.28 10.63 -13.85
C HIS A 112 7.18 12.00 -14.49
N ASP A 113 8.23 12.80 -14.34
CA ASP A 113 8.38 14.05 -15.06
C ASP A 113 8.39 13.84 -16.59
N PRO A 114 7.36 14.26 -17.33
CA PRO A 114 7.34 14.11 -18.78
C PRO A 114 8.42 14.95 -19.46
N GLU A 115 8.84 16.04 -18.82
CA GLU A 115 9.77 17.01 -19.38
C GLU A 115 11.23 16.72 -19.02
N GLY A 116 11.47 15.74 -18.14
CA GLY A 116 12.83 15.40 -17.66
C GLY A 116 13.53 16.55 -16.93
N SER A 117 12.76 17.52 -16.41
CA SER A 117 13.23 18.68 -15.66
C SER A 117 13.83 18.29 -14.29
N TYR A 118 13.44 17.13 -13.75
CA TYR A 118 13.98 16.59 -12.51
C TYR A 118 14.69 15.26 -12.73
N SER A 119 15.79 15.05 -11.99
CA SER A 119 16.29 13.70 -11.74
C SER A 119 15.22 12.92 -11.00
N TRP A 120 15.13 11.60 -11.23
CA TRP A 120 14.15 10.77 -10.53
C TRP A 120 14.33 10.81 -9.00
N ARG A 121 15.54 11.15 -8.52
CA ARG A 121 15.85 11.26 -7.09
C ARG A 121 15.26 12.52 -6.46
N ASP A 122 15.13 13.59 -7.24
CA ASP A 122 14.73 14.91 -6.76
C ASP A 122 13.30 15.29 -7.19
N ASP A 123 12.62 14.44 -7.97
CA ASP A 123 11.28 14.72 -8.44
C ASP A 123 10.28 14.77 -7.24
N PRO A 124 9.65 15.93 -6.98
CA PRO A 124 8.72 16.09 -5.88
C PRO A 124 7.46 15.22 -6.03
N ARG A 125 7.18 14.69 -7.24
CA ARG A 125 6.03 13.82 -7.51
C ARG A 125 6.27 12.36 -7.20
N MET A 126 7.51 11.97 -6.88
CA MET A 126 7.81 10.58 -6.55
C MET A 126 7.01 10.07 -5.36
N GLY A 127 6.49 8.86 -5.49
CA GLY A 127 5.64 8.21 -4.49
C GLY A 127 6.40 7.57 -3.35
N ILE A 128 5.68 6.77 -2.58
CA ILE A 128 6.19 6.07 -1.41
C ILE A 128 7.28 5.06 -1.77
N ILE A 129 7.10 4.23 -2.80
CA ILE A 129 8.01 3.15 -3.15
C ILE A 129 9.43 3.65 -3.48
N PRO A 130 9.63 4.58 -4.44
CA PRO A 130 10.98 5.07 -4.75
C PRO A 130 11.62 5.78 -3.55
N ARG A 131 10.86 6.57 -2.79
CA ARG A 131 11.36 7.27 -1.58
C ARG A 131 11.79 6.28 -0.48
N ALA A 132 11.00 5.24 -0.24
CA ALA A 132 11.27 4.20 0.76
C ALA A 132 12.58 3.48 0.48
N LEU A 133 12.79 3.08 -0.78
CA LEU A 133 14.04 2.43 -1.16
C LEU A 133 15.24 3.37 -1.05
N MET A 134 15.11 4.64 -1.49
CA MET A 134 16.17 5.63 -1.30
C MET A 134 16.53 5.82 0.18
N GLN A 135 15.53 5.91 1.06
CA GLN A 135 15.75 6.04 2.49
C GLN A 135 16.39 4.78 3.07
N ILE A 136 15.96 3.58 2.70
CA ILE A 136 16.54 2.32 3.20
C ILE A 136 18.06 2.31 2.98
N PHE A 137 18.51 2.61 1.75
CA PHE A 137 19.95 2.68 1.47
C PHE A 137 20.63 3.81 2.25
N ALA A 138 20.01 5.00 2.34
CA ALA A 138 20.57 6.12 3.09
C ALA A 138 20.74 5.82 4.59
N GLU A 139 19.78 5.13 5.21
CA GLU A 139 19.82 4.72 6.61
C GLU A 139 20.85 3.62 6.86
N LEU A 140 20.97 2.64 5.95
CA LEU A 140 22.01 1.60 6.02
C LEU A 140 23.41 2.21 5.92
N ASP A 141 23.61 3.16 5.01
CA ASP A 141 24.87 3.90 4.85
C ASP A 141 25.16 4.76 6.10
N GLN A 142 24.15 5.47 6.62
CA GLN A 142 24.28 6.32 7.80
C GLN A 142 24.62 5.53 9.08
N GLN A 143 24.01 4.35 9.23
CA GLN A 143 24.29 3.44 10.34
C GLN A 143 25.58 2.63 10.14
N LYS A 144 26.24 2.76 8.98
CA LYS A 144 27.45 2.02 8.60
C LYS A 144 27.27 0.51 8.72
N VAL A 145 26.13 0.01 8.26
CA VAL A 145 25.83 -1.42 8.26
C VAL A 145 26.74 -2.12 7.25
N GLU A 146 27.63 -2.98 7.72
CA GLU A 146 28.65 -3.62 6.88
C GLU A 146 28.08 -4.79 6.06
N GLU A 147 27.17 -5.58 6.65
CA GLU A 147 26.63 -6.78 6.00
C GLU A 147 25.10 -6.74 5.94
N TYR A 148 24.59 -6.40 4.76
CA TYR A 148 23.15 -6.40 4.50
C TYR A 148 22.80 -6.92 3.11
N SER A 149 21.53 -7.29 2.93
CA SER A 149 20.93 -7.64 1.64
C SER A 149 19.57 -6.97 1.53
N VAL A 150 19.42 -6.12 0.51
CA VAL A 150 18.11 -5.57 0.10
C VAL A 150 17.60 -6.36 -1.10
N ARG A 151 16.40 -6.91 -0.98
CA ARG A 151 15.72 -7.63 -2.07
C ARG A 151 14.34 -7.07 -2.30
N VAL A 152 13.89 -7.06 -3.56
CA VAL A 152 12.55 -6.62 -3.91
C VAL A 152 11.82 -7.66 -4.73
N SER A 153 10.50 -7.72 -4.54
CA SER A 153 9.58 -8.44 -5.42
C SER A 153 8.38 -7.58 -5.72
N TYR A 154 7.77 -7.78 -6.90
CA TYR A 154 6.60 -7.03 -7.31
C TYR A 154 5.60 -7.98 -7.96
N VAL A 155 4.47 -8.19 -7.29
CA VAL A 155 3.43 -9.11 -7.75
C VAL A 155 2.15 -8.35 -8.02
N GLU A 156 1.53 -8.65 -9.16
CA GLU A 156 0.17 -8.24 -9.48
C GLU A 156 -0.79 -9.39 -9.20
N LEU A 157 -1.93 -9.07 -8.59
CA LEU A 157 -3.08 -9.96 -8.46
C LEU A 157 -4.23 -9.38 -9.29
N TYR A 158 -4.57 -10.07 -10.38
CA TYR A 158 -5.66 -9.70 -11.26
C TYR A 158 -6.54 -10.91 -11.52
N ASN A 159 -7.85 -10.77 -11.29
CA ASN A 159 -8.82 -11.84 -11.50
C ASN A 159 -8.45 -13.18 -10.83
N GLU A 160 -7.99 -13.11 -9.56
CA GLU A 160 -7.46 -14.26 -8.81
C GLU A 160 -6.27 -14.97 -9.48
N GLU A 161 -5.57 -14.35 -10.44
CA GLU A 161 -4.30 -14.84 -10.99
C GLU A 161 -3.14 -13.94 -10.56
N LEU A 162 -1.99 -14.57 -10.32
CA LEU A 162 -0.78 -13.90 -9.84
C LEU A 162 0.21 -13.76 -10.99
N ASN A 163 0.67 -12.53 -11.21
CA ASN A 163 1.67 -12.21 -12.22
C ASN A 163 2.91 -11.60 -11.55
N ASP A 164 4.09 -12.13 -11.88
CA ASP A 164 5.35 -11.54 -11.48
C ASP A 164 5.71 -10.37 -12.41
N LEU A 165 5.73 -9.15 -11.84
CA LEU A 165 6.01 -7.92 -12.59
C LEU A 165 7.51 -7.68 -12.81
N LEU A 166 8.40 -8.41 -12.12
CA LEU A 166 9.85 -8.26 -12.26
C LEU A 166 10.49 -9.40 -13.06
N ASN A 167 9.76 -10.50 -13.30
CA ASN A 167 10.26 -11.63 -14.09
C ASN A 167 10.78 -11.19 -15.46
N ARG A 168 12.05 -11.51 -15.73
CA ARG A 168 12.79 -11.15 -16.94
C ARG A 168 12.40 -11.96 -18.18
N SER A 169 11.82 -13.14 -18.00
CA SER A 169 11.48 -14.05 -19.10
C SER A 169 9.99 -14.03 -19.40
N GLU A 170 9.63 -13.61 -20.61
CA GLU A 170 8.26 -13.71 -21.13
C GLU A 170 7.85 -15.17 -21.41
N HIS A 171 8.82 -16.07 -21.63
CA HIS A 171 8.60 -17.47 -22.00
C HIS A 171 8.53 -18.44 -20.82
N THR A 172 8.93 -18.01 -19.63
CA THR A 172 8.85 -18.79 -18.39
C THR A 172 8.15 -17.99 -17.31
N GLN A 173 6.85 -17.73 -17.48
CA GLN A 173 6.01 -17.40 -16.34
C GLN A 173 5.92 -18.64 -15.44
N ALA A 174 6.74 -18.67 -14.39
CA ALA A 174 6.57 -19.63 -13.34
C ALA A 174 5.15 -19.51 -12.80
N ARG A 175 4.44 -20.64 -12.65
CA ARG A 175 3.09 -20.64 -12.10
C ARG A 175 3.17 -20.29 -10.61
N LEU A 176 2.88 -19.03 -10.29
CA LEU A 176 2.92 -18.53 -8.92
C LEU A 176 1.87 -19.22 -8.05
N ARG A 177 2.28 -19.66 -6.86
CA ARG A 177 1.39 -20.34 -5.90
C ARG A 177 1.66 -19.87 -4.48
N ILE A 178 0.58 -19.62 -3.73
CA ILE A 178 0.62 -19.21 -2.33
C ILE A 178 0.60 -20.45 -1.44
N PHE A 179 1.62 -20.59 -0.61
CA PHE A 179 1.75 -21.62 0.42
C PHE A 179 1.80 -20.97 1.81
N GLU A 180 1.49 -21.75 2.84
CA GLU A 180 1.75 -21.33 4.22
C GLU A 180 3.25 -21.45 4.50
N ASP A 181 3.80 -20.48 5.24
CA ASP A 181 5.17 -20.52 5.70
C ASP A 181 5.31 -21.63 6.75
N ALA A 182 6.13 -22.65 6.44
CA ALA A 182 6.35 -23.80 7.31
C ALA A 182 7.02 -23.43 8.64
N ILE A 183 7.73 -22.30 8.68
CA ILE A 183 8.49 -21.83 9.84
C ILE A 183 7.65 -20.81 10.62
N ARG A 184 7.02 -19.86 9.92
CA ARG A 184 6.21 -18.79 10.53
C ARG A 184 4.72 -19.10 10.42
N LYS A 185 4.16 -19.73 11.46
CA LYS A 185 2.72 -20.01 11.54
C LYS A 185 1.90 -18.74 11.31
N GLY A 186 1.07 -18.74 10.27
CA GLY A 186 0.22 -17.61 9.90
C GLY A 186 0.81 -16.68 8.83
N SER A 187 2.08 -16.87 8.44
CA SER A 187 2.69 -16.20 7.29
C SER A 187 2.47 -17.02 6.01
N VAL A 188 2.55 -16.37 4.85
CA VAL A 188 2.45 -17.00 3.54
C VAL A 188 3.68 -16.72 2.68
N VAL A 189 3.98 -17.64 1.77
CA VAL A 189 5.05 -17.52 0.78
C VAL A 189 4.48 -17.71 -0.63
N ILE A 190 4.89 -16.87 -1.56
CA ILE A 190 4.56 -17.00 -2.98
C ILE A 190 5.71 -17.71 -3.67
N THR A 191 5.53 -19.01 -3.94
CA THR A 191 6.53 -19.79 -4.67
C THR A 191 6.57 -19.41 -6.14
N GLY A 192 7.78 -19.37 -6.70
CA GLY A 192 8.03 -18.97 -8.09
C GLY A 192 8.10 -17.47 -8.32
N LEU A 193 7.88 -16.65 -7.28
CA LEU A 193 8.04 -15.19 -7.35
C LEU A 193 9.53 -14.84 -7.32
N GLU A 194 9.99 -14.03 -8.28
CA GLU A 194 11.37 -13.58 -8.34
C GLU A 194 11.62 -12.50 -7.27
N GLU A 195 12.64 -12.73 -6.45
CA GLU A 195 13.20 -11.73 -5.53
C GLU A 195 14.53 -11.22 -6.09
N ILE A 196 14.54 -9.97 -6.55
CA ILE A 196 15.72 -9.36 -7.15
C ILE A 196 16.52 -8.66 -6.06
N ALA A 197 17.80 -9.01 -5.94
CA ALA A 197 18.74 -8.28 -5.10
C ALA A 197 19.03 -6.90 -5.71
N VAL A 198 18.90 -5.85 -4.91
CA VAL A 198 19.16 -4.46 -5.31
C VAL A 198 20.45 -4.03 -4.62
N ARG A 199 21.47 -3.66 -5.39
CA ARG A 199 22.78 -3.27 -4.84
C ARG A 199 22.95 -1.76 -4.84
N GLU A 200 22.40 -1.10 -5.84
CA GLU A 200 22.51 0.35 -5.99
C GLU A 200 21.14 1.01 -6.10
N ARG A 201 21.09 2.29 -5.69
CA ARG A 201 19.85 3.08 -5.68
C ARG A 201 19.26 3.25 -7.07
N ASP A 202 20.08 3.31 -8.12
CA ASP A 202 19.61 3.50 -9.50
C ASP A 202 18.91 2.26 -10.08
N GLU A 203 19.25 1.06 -9.62
CA GLU A 203 18.57 -0.18 -10.04
C GLU A 203 17.10 -0.19 -9.66
N VAL A 204 16.74 0.50 -8.56
CA VAL A 204 15.37 0.63 -8.06
C VAL A 204 14.46 1.26 -9.10
N TYR A 205 14.90 2.37 -9.68
CA TYR A 205 14.10 3.13 -10.61
C TYR A 205 13.80 2.30 -11.87
N ASP A 206 14.81 1.59 -12.39
CA ASP A 206 14.64 0.69 -13.52
C ASP A 206 13.75 -0.52 -13.20
N LEU A 207 13.80 -1.05 -11.97
CA LEU A 207 12.89 -2.11 -11.51
C LEU A 207 11.43 -1.64 -11.48
N LEU A 208 11.18 -0.45 -10.94
CA LEU A 208 9.83 0.13 -10.88
C LEU A 208 9.30 0.44 -12.27
N ARG A 209 10.12 1.05 -13.13
CA ARG A 209 9.76 1.33 -14.53
C ARG A 209 9.41 0.06 -15.28
N ARG A 210 10.26 -0.99 -15.19
CA ARG A 210 9.97 -2.29 -15.82
C ARG A 210 8.69 -2.92 -15.29
N GLY A 211 8.48 -2.89 -13.98
CA GLY A 211 7.26 -3.40 -13.35
C GLY A 211 6.01 -2.65 -13.82
N ALA A 212 6.07 -1.32 -13.86
CA ALA A 212 4.99 -0.46 -14.34
C ALA A 212 4.70 -0.69 -15.83
N ASP A 213 5.74 -0.82 -16.66
CA ASP A 213 5.58 -1.10 -18.08
C ASP A 213 4.95 -2.48 -18.30
N LYS A 214 5.42 -3.52 -17.60
CA LYS A 214 4.84 -4.86 -17.68
C LYS A 214 3.37 -4.88 -17.24
N ARG A 215 3.04 -4.11 -16.20
CA ARG A 215 1.65 -3.88 -15.73
C ARG A 215 0.81 -3.18 -16.80
N LYS A 216 1.36 -2.21 -17.54
CA LYS A 216 0.69 -1.55 -18.68
C LYS A 216 0.52 -2.48 -19.88
N THR A 217 1.51 -3.30 -20.23
CA THR A 217 1.41 -4.21 -21.38
C THR A 217 0.29 -5.23 -21.19
N ALA A 218 0.15 -5.75 -19.97
CA ALA A 218 -0.99 -6.57 -19.56
C ALA A 218 -2.33 -5.81 -19.71
N ALA A 219 -2.32 -4.50 -19.46
CA ALA A 219 -3.49 -3.63 -19.60
C ALA A 219 -3.92 -3.34 -21.04
N THR A 220 -2.99 -3.26 -21.99
CA THR A 220 -3.30 -3.05 -23.41
C THR A 220 -3.94 -4.27 -24.09
N PHE A 221 -3.65 -5.48 -23.61
CA PHE A 221 -4.34 -6.69 -24.09
C PHE A 221 -5.77 -6.81 -23.54
N LEU A 222 -6.08 -6.14 -22.43
CA LEU A 222 -7.34 -6.29 -21.68
C LEU A 222 -7.79 -4.96 -21.04
N ASN A 223 -8.06 -3.91 -21.84
CA ASN A 223 -8.68 -2.61 -21.44
C ASN A 223 -8.56 -2.17 -19.95
N SER A 224 -7.76 -1.13 -19.66
CA SER A 224 -7.74 -0.43 -18.35
C SER A 224 -7.55 -1.34 -17.12
N THR A 225 -6.55 -2.21 -17.12
CA THR A 225 -6.31 -3.20 -16.05
C THR A 225 -5.76 -2.62 -14.74
N SER A 226 -5.04 -1.48 -14.75
CA SER A 226 -4.40 -0.96 -13.52
C SER A 226 -5.37 -0.55 -12.42
N SER A 227 -6.61 -0.16 -12.77
CA SER A 227 -7.68 0.13 -11.80
C SER A 227 -8.32 -1.13 -11.21
N ARG A 228 -8.03 -2.29 -11.78
CA ARG A 228 -8.71 -3.56 -11.53
C ARG A 228 -7.79 -4.64 -10.98
N SER A 229 -6.48 -4.39 -10.95
CA SER A 229 -5.50 -5.27 -10.33
C SER A 229 -5.00 -4.68 -9.03
N HIS A 230 -4.74 -5.57 -8.06
CA HIS A 230 -3.97 -5.21 -6.87
C HIS A 230 -2.50 -5.41 -7.19
N SER A 231 -1.63 -4.57 -6.64
CA SER A 231 -0.19 -4.80 -6.71
C SER A 231 0.43 -4.75 -5.33
N VAL A 232 1.39 -5.64 -5.08
CA VAL A 232 2.13 -5.74 -3.83
C VAL A 232 3.61 -5.67 -4.16
N PHE A 233 4.21 -4.52 -3.86
CA PHE A 233 5.65 -4.33 -3.91
C PHE A 233 6.24 -4.62 -2.53
N THR A 234 7.15 -5.58 -2.45
CA THR A 234 7.77 -5.98 -1.17
C THR A 234 9.25 -5.66 -1.19
N VAL A 235 9.72 -4.95 -0.17
CA VAL A 235 11.14 -4.81 0.15
C VAL A 235 11.48 -5.70 1.32
N THR A 236 12.47 -6.56 1.17
CA THR A 236 13.04 -7.37 2.26
C THR A 236 14.44 -6.87 2.56
N VAL A 237 14.67 -6.49 3.81
CA VAL A 237 15.99 -6.06 4.30
C VAL A 237 16.47 -7.12 5.28
N VAL A 238 17.61 -7.73 4.99
CA VAL A 238 18.30 -8.64 5.91
C VAL A 238 19.59 -7.96 6.34
N ILE A 239 19.82 -7.87 7.64
CA ILE A 239 21.01 -7.27 8.23
C ILE A 239 21.67 -8.32 9.12
N ARG A 240 22.99 -8.47 8.98
CA ARG A 240 23.83 -9.27 9.85
C ARG A 240 24.66 -8.32 10.71
N GLU A 241 24.56 -8.51 12.02
CA GLU A 241 25.34 -7.74 13.00
C GLU A 241 26.18 -8.70 13.84
N ASN A 242 27.45 -8.36 14.00
CA ASN A 242 28.31 -9.03 14.97
C ASN A 242 28.10 -8.37 16.32
N SER A 243 27.52 -9.10 17.27
CA SER A 243 27.39 -8.60 18.63
C SER A 243 28.77 -8.51 19.31
N ILE A 244 28.89 -7.64 20.32
CA ILE A 244 30.11 -7.46 21.13
C ILE A 244 30.55 -8.77 21.81
N GLY A 245 29.64 -9.74 21.96
CA GLY A 245 29.90 -11.08 22.50
C GLY A 245 30.32 -12.13 21.47
N GLY A 246 30.44 -11.78 20.18
CA GLY A 246 30.77 -12.72 19.10
C GLY A 246 29.59 -13.55 18.58
N GLU A 247 28.36 -13.30 19.06
CA GLU A 247 27.15 -13.90 18.48
C GLU A 247 26.73 -13.12 17.24
N GLU A 248 26.54 -13.81 16.12
CA GLU A 248 25.93 -13.26 14.91
C GLU A 248 24.42 -13.07 15.11
N LEU A 249 23.95 -11.83 15.05
CA LEU A 249 22.53 -11.48 15.06
C LEU A 249 22.07 -11.24 13.62
N MET A 250 21.04 -11.98 13.20
CA MET A 250 20.35 -11.71 11.93
C MET A 250 19.00 -11.04 12.17
N LYS A 251 18.85 -9.81 11.64
CA LYS A 251 17.59 -9.08 11.60
C LYS A 251 17.01 -9.15 10.20
N GLN A 252 15.70 -9.42 10.10
CA GLN A 252 14.99 -9.41 8.83
C GLN A 252 13.72 -8.57 8.98
N GLY A 253 13.66 -7.44 8.27
CA GLY A 253 12.47 -6.62 8.14
C GLY A 253 11.86 -6.73 6.75
N LYS A 254 10.54 -6.54 6.66
CA LYS A 254 9.81 -6.49 5.39
C LYS A 254 8.92 -5.26 5.33
N LEU A 255 8.95 -4.55 4.21
CA LEU A 255 8.04 -3.47 3.88
C LEU A 255 7.15 -3.90 2.72
N HIS A 256 5.85 -4.05 2.99
CA HIS A 256 4.84 -4.32 1.97
C HIS A 256 4.14 -3.02 1.57
N LEU A 257 4.20 -2.67 0.28
CA LEU A 257 3.61 -1.46 -0.30
C LEU A 257 2.53 -1.90 -1.28
N VAL A 258 1.27 -1.70 -0.90
CA VAL A 258 0.11 -2.34 -1.53
C VAL A 258 -0.78 -1.30 -2.20
N ASP A 259 -0.83 -1.32 -3.54
CA ASP A 259 -1.78 -0.53 -4.34
C ASP A 259 -2.99 -1.41 -4.66
N LEU A 260 -4.11 -1.18 -3.98
CA LEU A 260 -5.33 -1.95 -4.18
C LEU A 260 -6.08 -1.52 -5.44
N ALA A 261 -6.90 -2.40 -5.99
CA ALA A 261 -7.85 -2.07 -7.04
C ALA A 261 -8.85 -0.99 -6.57
N GLY A 262 -9.53 -0.35 -7.53
CA GLY A 262 -10.64 0.58 -7.25
C GLY A 262 -11.73 -0.07 -6.41
N SER A 263 -12.20 0.64 -5.38
CA SER A 263 -13.23 0.15 -4.46
C SER A 263 -14.66 0.25 -5.02
N GLU A 264 -14.87 0.94 -6.15
CA GLU A 264 -16.20 1.20 -6.68
C GLU A 264 -16.93 -0.04 -7.22
N ASN A 265 -18.25 -0.06 -7.01
CA ASN A 265 -19.12 -1.11 -7.54
C ASN A 265 -19.24 -1.02 -9.07
N ILE A 266 -18.77 -2.05 -9.74
CA ILE A 266 -18.76 -2.16 -11.21
C ILE A 266 -20.17 -2.35 -11.81
N GLY A 267 -21.21 -2.54 -10.98
CA GLY A 267 -22.62 -2.63 -11.40
C GLY A 267 -23.13 -1.40 -12.19
N ARG A 268 -22.43 -0.26 -12.13
CA ARG A 268 -22.72 0.93 -12.95
C ARG A 268 -22.09 0.92 -14.35
N SER A 269 -21.21 -0.04 -14.67
CA SER A 269 -20.38 0.00 -15.89
C SER A 269 -20.99 -0.63 -17.15
N GLY A 270 -22.25 -1.11 -17.10
CA GLY A 270 -22.94 -1.65 -18.28
C GLY A 270 -22.22 -2.83 -18.97
N ALA A 271 -21.43 -3.60 -18.21
CA ALA A 271 -20.44 -4.49 -18.78
C ALA A 271 -21.02 -5.89 -19.11
N ILE A 272 -20.75 -6.37 -20.33
CA ILE A 272 -21.13 -7.69 -20.88
C ILE A 272 -20.59 -8.83 -19.98
N GLU A 273 -21.29 -9.97 -19.95
CA GLU A 273 -21.11 -11.18 -19.12
C GLU A 273 -19.69 -11.51 -18.62
N MET A 274 -18.65 -11.46 -19.47
CA MET A 274 -17.26 -11.74 -19.09
C MET A 274 -16.67 -10.67 -18.14
N ARG A 275 -17.00 -9.39 -18.38
CA ARG A 275 -16.62 -8.26 -17.52
C ARG A 275 -17.39 -8.26 -16.20
N ALA A 276 -18.62 -8.80 -16.18
CA ALA A 276 -19.40 -8.95 -14.95
C ALA A 276 -18.75 -9.98 -13.99
N ARG A 277 -18.16 -11.06 -14.52
CA ARG A 277 -17.43 -12.06 -13.72
C ARG A 277 -16.11 -11.53 -13.17
N GLU A 278 -15.32 -10.85 -14.00
CA GLU A 278 -14.09 -10.15 -13.60
C GLU A 278 -14.38 -9.13 -12.49
N ALA A 279 -15.42 -8.32 -12.70
CA ALA A 279 -15.92 -7.38 -11.73
C ALA A 279 -16.35 -8.02 -10.41
N GLY A 280 -17.01 -9.18 -10.49
CA GLY A 280 -17.39 -9.98 -9.34
C GLY A 280 -16.19 -10.40 -8.51
N ASN A 281 -15.12 -10.90 -9.14
CA ASN A 281 -13.92 -11.38 -8.44
C ASN A 281 -13.11 -10.23 -7.80
N ILE A 282 -12.96 -9.09 -8.47
CA ILE A 282 -12.25 -7.93 -7.91
C ILE A 282 -13.01 -7.38 -6.69
N ASN A 283 -14.32 -7.17 -6.83
CA ASN A 283 -15.16 -6.72 -5.72
C ASN A 283 -15.23 -7.76 -4.61
N GLN A 284 -15.18 -9.06 -4.94
CA GLN A 284 -15.06 -10.12 -3.94
C GLN A 284 -13.78 -9.96 -3.13
N SER A 285 -12.61 -9.75 -3.76
CA SER A 285 -11.35 -9.60 -3.02
C SER A 285 -11.36 -8.43 -2.03
N LEU A 286 -11.92 -7.28 -2.41
CA LEU A 286 -12.07 -6.10 -1.53
C LEU A 286 -13.17 -6.30 -0.47
N LEU A 287 -14.27 -6.95 -0.82
CA LEU A 287 -15.32 -7.31 0.14
C LEU A 287 -14.80 -8.28 1.19
N THR A 288 -14.04 -9.28 0.78
CA THR A 288 -13.36 -10.23 1.66
C THR A 288 -12.34 -9.53 2.53
N LEU A 289 -11.57 -8.57 2.00
CA LEU A 289 -10.69 -7.71 2.81
C LEU A 289 -11.47 -6.96 3.89
N GLY A 290 -12.61 -6.35 3.55
CA GLY A 290 -13.50 -5.70 4.51
C GLY A 290 -14.04 -6.66 5.58
N ARG A 291 -14.40 -7.89 5.20
CA ARG A 291 -14.82 -8.94 6.15
C ARG A 291 -13.69 -9.37 7.08
N VAL A 292 -12.46 -9.51 6.56
CA VAL A 292 -11.27 -9.83 7.36
C VAL A 292 -11.00 -8.74 8.40
N ILE A 293 -11.01 -7.47 7.99
CA ILE A 293 -10.82 -6.32 8.90
C ILE A 293 -11.94 -6.30 9.97
N LYS A 294 -13.20 -6.49 9.55
CA LYS A 294 -14.33 -6.57 10.48
C LYS A 294 -14.18 -7.70 11.48
N ALA A 295 -13.81 -8.90 11.02
CA ALA A 295 -13.61 -10.07 11.87
C ALA A 295 -12.47 -9.86 12.87
N LEU A 296 -11.36 -9.23 12.45
CA LEU A 296 -10.23 -8.88 13.32
C LEU A 296 -10.61 -7.87 14.39
N THR A 297 -11.32 -6.81 14.01
CA THR A 297 -11.75 -5.74 14.92
C THR A 297 -12.84 -6.22 15.89
N SER A 298 -13.71 -7.15 15.47
CA SER A 298 -14.73 -7.74 16.33
C SER A 298 -14.21 -8.91 17.20
N GLY A 299 -12.94 -9.29 17.07
CA GLY A 299 -12.36 -10.43 17.79
C GLY A 299 -13.02 -11.77 17.43
N ALA A 300 -13.45 -11.95 16.18
CA ALA A 300 -14.08 -13.20 15.74
C ALA A 300 -13.10 -14.38 15.81
N GLY A 301 -13.59 -15.56 16.19
CA GLY A 301 -12.74 -16.76 16.31
C GLY A 301 -12.21 -17.29 14.98
N HIS A 302 -12.89 -17.03 13.87
CA HIS A 302 -12.46 -17.39 12.52
C HIS A 302 -12.31 -16.14 11.65
N ILE A 303 -11.13 -15.98 11.04
CA ILE A 303 -10.85 -14.89 10.11
C ILE A 303 -10.77 -15.45 8.68
N PRO A 304 -11.59 -14.96 7.72
CA PRO A 304 -11.75 -15.57 6.41
C PRO A 304 -10.63 -15.22 5.41
N TYR A 305 -9.35 -15.33 5.81
CA TYR A 305 -8.22 -15.01 4.93
C TYR A 305 -8.20 -15.81 3.64
N ARG A 306 -8.71 -17.04 3.67
CA ARG A 306 -8.68 -17.98 2.54
C ARG A 306 -9.72 -17.70 1.45
N GLU A 307 -10.66 -16.78 1.67
CA GLU A 307 -11.73 -16.46 0.72
C GLU A 307 -11.27 -15.62 -0.49
N SER A 308 -10.05 -15.07 -0.47
CA SER A 308 -9.41 -14.43 -1.63
C SER A 308 -7.90 -14.58 -1.58
N LYS A 309 -7.21 -14.66 -2.74
CA LYS A 309 -5.74 -14.66 -2.76
C LYS A 309 -5.15 -13.37 -2.16
N LEU A 310 -5.85 -12.24 -2.31
CA LEU A 310 -5.45 -10.95 -1.73
C LEU A 310 -5.31 -11.08 -0.20
N THR A 311 -6.37 -11.52 0.48
CA THR A 311 -6.35 -11.65 1.94
C THR A 311 -5.42 -12.74 2.44
N ARG A 312 -5.09 -13.74 1.62
CA ARG A 312 -4.02 -14.70 1.94
C ARG A 312 -2.65 -14.04 1.92
N ILE A 313 -2.34 -13.28 0.85
CA ILE A 313 -1.08 -12.54 0.73
C ILE A 313 -0.90 -11.56 1.89
N LEU A 314 -1.99 -10.88 2.27
CA LEU A 314 -2.00 -9.88 3.32
C LEU A 314 -2.28 -10.44 4.72
N GLN A 315 -2.28 -11.75 4.90
CA GLN A 315 -2.65 -12.38 6.17
C GLN A 315 -1.75 -11.93 7.32
N ASP A 316 -0.43 -11.92 7.08
CA ASP A 316 0.55 -11.43 8.06
C ASP A 316 0.39 -9.92 8.28
N SER A 317 0.04 -9.18 7.22
CA SER A 317 -0.18 -7.73 7.26
C SER A 317 -1.44 -7.29 8.04
N LEU A 318 -2.43 -8.15 8.21
CA LEU A 318 -3.72 -7.78 8.79
C LEU A 318 -3.91 -8.36 10.20
N GLY A 319 -3.50 -9.61 10.42
CA GLY A 319 -3.64 -10.28 11.72
C GLY A 319 -2.34 -10.72 12.37
N GLY A 320 -1.20 -10.46 11.72
CA GLY A 320 0.12 -10.83 12.22
C GLY A 320 0.78 -9.74 13.09
N LYS A 321 2.08 -9.93 13.33
CA LYS A 321 2.93 -8.96 14.04
C LYS A 321 3.52 -7.96 13.05
N THR A 322 2.67 -7.15 12.45
CA THR A 322 3.07 -6.08 11.54
C THR A 322 2.62 -4.72 12.07
N ILE A 323 3.32 -3.67 11.67
CA ILE A 323 2.83 -2.30 11.78
C ILE A 323 2.09 -1.99 10.47
N THR A 324 0.81 -1.62 10.55
CA THR A 324 -0.02 -1.45 9.35
C THR A 324 -0.57 -0.03 9.24
N THR A 325 -0.43 0.56 8.05
CA THR A 325 -1.05 1.85 7.72
C THR A 325 -1.95 1.70 6.51
N VAL A 326 -3.16 2.25 6.58
CA VAL A 326 -4.09 2.37 5.45
C VAL A 326 -4.18 3.83 5.06
N ILE A 327 -3.81 4.15 3.82
CA ILE A 327 -3.98 5.46 3.19
C ILE A 327 -5.23 5.40 2.31
N ALA A 328 -6.33 5.93 2.83
CA ALA A 328 -7.58 6.10 2.11
C ALA A 328 -7.51 7.35 1.22
N THR A 329 -7.59 7.15 -0.09
CA THR A 329 -7.47 8.19 -1.11
C THR A 329 -8.85 8.60 -1.63
N LEU A 330 -9.13 9.91 -1.64
CA LEU A 330 -10.46 10.45 -1.99
C LEU A 330 -10.36 11.51 -3.10
N SER A 331 -11.39 11.57 -3.95
CA SER A 331 -11.62 12.71 -4.84
C SER A 331 -12.43 13.77 -4.10
N PRO A 332 -12.13 15.07 -4.27
CA PRO A 332 -12.91 16.14 -3.68
C PRO A 332 -14.18 16.48 -4.49
N SER A 333 -14.35 15.87 -5.67
CA SER A 333 -15.41 16.21 -6.62
C SER A 333 -16.79 15.76 -6.17
N SER A 334 -17.79 16.63 -6.38
CA SER A 334 -19.21 16.33 -6.19
C SER A 334 -19.71 15.15 -7.03
N THR A 335 -19.06 14.83 -8.15
CA THR A 335 -19.42 13.70 -9.01
C THR A 335 -19.15 12.33 -8.38
N ASN A 336 -18.37 12.27 -7.29
CA ASN A 336 -17.98 11.03 -6.61
C ASN A 336 -18.65 10.83 -5.24
N VAL A 337 -19.54 11.74 -4.80
CA VAL A 337 -20.15 11.74 -3.45
C VAL A 337 -20.82 10.42 -3.08
N GLU A 338 -21.57 9.81 -4.00
CA GLU A 338 -22.27 8.55 -3.70
C GLU A 338 -21.29 7.41 -3.35
N VAL A 339 -20.11 7.38 -3.99
CA VAL A 339 -19.09 6.36 -3.72
C VAL A 339 -18.35 6.66 -2.43
N LEU A 340 -18.11 7.95 -2.13
CA LEU A 340 -17.45 8.41 -0.91
C LEU A 340 -18.23 8.08 0.38
N LEU A 341 -19.56 8.01 0.32
CA LEU A 341 -20.41 7.73 1.49
C LEU A 341 -20.56 6.23 1.80
N ILE A 342 -20.13 5.36 0.89
CA ILE A 342 -20.28 3.88 1.00
C ILE A 342 -19.02 3.22 1.58
N HIS A 343 -17.84 3.80 1.34
CA HIS A 343 -16.53 3.23 1.66
C HIS A 343 -15.81 3.96 2.79
#